data_AF-G4QK78-F1
#
_entry.id   AF-G4QK78-F1
#
_cell.length_a   1.000
_cell.length_b   1.000
_cell.length_c   1.000
_cell.angle_alpha   90.00
_cell.angle_beta   90.00
_cell.angle_gamma   90.00
#
_symmetry.space_group_name_H-M   'P 1'
#
loop_
_entity.id
_entity.type
_entity.pdbx_description
1 polymer ?
#
loop_
_entity_poly.entity_id
_entity_poly.type
_entity_poly.pdbx_seq_one_letter_code
_entity_poly.pdbx_strand_id
1 'polypeptide(L)' 'MLQKQYVLGAFALATLLTAGCSNKAAYEIMQSNKKEACERVAEGQAREDCMRGYERSFAEYERERNRAVGK' A
#
# COMPACT_ATOMS: atom_id res chain seq x y z
N MET A 1 24.88 26.20 -22.13
CA MET A 1 23.69 25.48 -22.64
C MET A 1 23.56 24.08 -22.03
N LEU A 2 24.61 23.26 -22.03
CA LEU A 2 24.63 21.91 -21.41
C LEU A 2 24.14 21.89 -19.94
N GLN A 3 24.63 22.79 -19.09
CA GLN A 3 24.29 22.82 -17.66
C GLN A 3 22.78 23.01 -17.38
N LYS A 4 22.10 23.80 -18.22
CA LYS A 4 20.65 24.05 -18.09
C LYS A 4 19.82 22.81 -18.49
N GLN A 5 20.30 22.04 -19.47
CA GLN A 5 19.69 20.78 -19.89
C GLN A 5 19.86 19.67 -18.83
N TYR A 6 21.01 19.57 -18.17
CA TYR A 6 21.21 18.61 -17.08
C TYR A 6 20.33 18.90 -15.86
N VAL A 7 20.18 20.17 -15.49
CA VAL A 7 19.32 20.58 -14.37
C VAL A 7 17.85 20.26 -14.67
N LEU A 8 17.37 20.55 -15.88
CA LEU A 8 16.02 20.20 -16.31
C LEU A 8 15.79 18.67 -16.34
N GLY A 9 16.77 17.91 -16.83
CA GLY A 9 16.71 16.45 -16.84
C GLY A 9 16.66 15.85 -15.43
N ALA A 10 17.49 16.35 -14.51
CA ALA A 10 17.51 15.92 -13.12
C ALA A 10 16.18 16.26 -12.39
N PHE A 11 15.60 17.43 -12.68
CA PHE A 11 14.33 17.84 -12.10
C PHE A 11 13.17 16.95 -12.59
N ALA A 12 13.12 16.66 -13.90
CA ALA A 12 12.13 15.74 -14.46
C ALA A 12 12.25 14.32 -13.87
N LEU A 13 13.47 13.82 -13.72
CA LEU A 13 13.72 12.51 -13.09
C LEU A 13 13.26 12.49 -11.62
N ALA A 14 13.54 13.55 -10.86
CA ALA A 14 13.09 13.67 -9.47
C ALA A 14 11.56 13.64 -9.35
N THR A 15 10.83 14.33 -10.24
CA THR A 15 9.36 14.31 -10.21
C THR A 15 8.76 12.94 -10.50
N LEU A 16 9.37 12.17 -11.42
CA LEU A 16 8.93 10.82 -11.75
C LEU A 16 9.14 9.84 -10.58
N LEU A 17 10.23 10.00 -9.83
CA LEU A 17 10.52 9.17 -8.65
C LEU A 17 9.52 9.43 -7.50
N THR A 18 9.00 10.65 -7.38
CA THR A 18 7.99 10.97 -6.36
C THR A 18 6.56 10.53 -6.72
N ALA A 19 6.29 10.20 -7.98
CA ALA A 19 4.96 9.78 -8.45
C ALA A 19 4.63 8.29 -8.14
N GLY A 20 5.54 7.56 -7.50
CA GLY A 20 5.58 6.09 -7.51
C GLY A 20 4.86 5.31 -6.40
N CYS A 21 4.38 5.92 -5.31
CA CYS A 21 3.71 5.14 -4.25
C CYS A 21 2.19 5.28 -4.34
N SER A 22 1.54 4.41 -5.13
CA SER A 22 0.09 4.27 -5.05
C SER A 22 -0.30 3.74 -3.66
N ASN A 23 -1.23 4.43 -2.99
CA ASN A 23 -1.78 4.00 -1.70
C ASN A 23 -2.38 2.58 -1.75
N LYS A 24 -2.85 2.16 -2.93
CA LYS A 24 -3.38 0.83 -3.17
C LYS A 24 -2.29 -0.25 -3.13
N ALA A 25 -1.15 -0.01 -3.78
CA ALA A 25 -0.03 -0.95 -3.79
C ALA A 25 0.54 -1.13 -2.38
N ALA A 26 0.70 -0.04 -1.62
CA ALA A 26 1.12 -0.10 -0.22
C ALA A 26 0.13 -0.89 0.65
N TYR A 27 -1.18 -0.68 0.44
CA TYR A 27 -2.23 -1.44 1.13
C TYR A 27 -2.17 -2.94 0.81
N GLU A 28 -2.04 -3.30 -0.46
CA GLU A 28 -1.99 -4.69 -0.91
C GLU A 28 -0.78 -5.43 -0.33
N ILE A 29 0.40 -4.80 -0.30
CA ILE A 29 1.59 -5.36 0.34
C ILE A 29 1.34 -5.59 1.84
N MET A 30 0.81 -4.58 2.54
CA MET A 30 0.50 -4.71 3.97
C MET A 30 -0.50 -5.84 4.25
N GLN A 31 -1.54 -5.95 3.42
CA GLN A 31 -2.54 -7.02 3.47
C GLN A 31 -1.92 -8.39 3.26
N SER A 32 -1.06 -8.53 2.24
CA SER A 32 -0.35 -9.78 1.95
C SER A 32 0.45 -10.23 3.16
N ASN A 33 1.22 -9.33 3.78
CA ASN A 33 2.01 -9.66 4.96
C ASN A 33 1.15 -10.10 6.15
N LYS A 34 -0.02 -9.47 6.34
CA LYS A 34 -0.99 -9.87 7.39
C LYS A 34 -1.56 -11.27 7.15
N LYS A 35 -1.88 -11.59 5.89
CA LYS A 35 -2.34 -12.93 5.50
C LYS A 35 -1.25 -13.98 5.63
N GLU A 36 -0.02 -13.66 5.25
CA GLU A 36 1.15 -14.53 5.46
C GLU A 36 1.36 -14.84 6.95
N ALA A 37 1.14 -13.87 7.84
CA ALA A 37 1.22 -14.11 9.28
C ALA A 37 0.19 -15.14 9.77
N CYS A 38 -0.99 -15.24 9.14
CA CYS A 38 -1.98 -16.27 9.46
C CYS A 38 -1.54 -17.68 9.04
N GLU A 39 -0.60 -17.82 8.10
CA GLU A 39 -0.06 -19.14 7.73
C GLU A 39 0.79 -19.76 8.83
N ARG A 40 1.26 -18.94 9.78
CA ARG A 40 2.02 -19.39 10.96
C ARG A 40 1.12 -19.82 12.11
N VAL A 41 -0.20 -19.64 11.99
CA VAL A 41 -1.20 -20.09 12.97
C VAL A 41 -1.53 -21.56 12.72
N ALA A 42 -1.90 -22.29 13.78
CA ALA A 42 -2.36 -23.66 13.68
C ALA A 42 -3.49 -23.81 12.64
N GLU A 43 -3.48 -24.93 11.92
CA GLU A 43 -4.45 -25.20 10.84
C GLU A 43 -5.90 -25.31 11.34
N GLY A 44 -6.83 -25.30 10.38
CA GLY A 44 -8.27 -25.38 10.64
C GLY A 44 -8.84 -24.03 11.07
N GLN A 45 -9.77 -24.08 12.04
CA GLN A 45 -10.60 -22.94 12.39
C GLN A 45 -9.79 -21.73 12.89
N ALA A 46 -8.66 -21.93 13.58
CA ALA A 46 -7.82 -20.83 14.05
C ALA A 46 -7.20 -20.04 12.89
N ARG A 47 -6.79 -20.71 11.81
CA ARG A 47 -6.29 -20.07 10.59
C ARG A 47 -7.41 -19.36 9.84
N GLU A 48 -8.58 -19.98 9.72
CA GLU A 48 -9.75 -19.36 9.08
C GLU A 48 -10.21 -18.09 9.82
N ASP A 49 -10.26 -18.15 11.15
CA ASP A 49 -10.60 -17.01 12.00
C ASP A 49 -9.59 -15.87 11.84
N CYS A 50 -8.29 -16.19 11.78
CA CYS A 50 -7.25 -15.21 11.49
C CYS A 50 -7.43 -14.56 10.12
N MET A 51 -7.64 -15.36 9.08
CA MET A 51 -7.78 -14.88 7.70
C MET A 51 -9.00 -13.97 7.52
N ARG A 52 -10.13 -14.31 8.15
CA ARG A 52 -11.36 -13.48 8.14
C ARG A 52 -11.15 -12.09 8.72
N GLY A 53 -10.26 -11.95 9.71
CA GLY A 53 -9.88 -10.64 10.27
C GLY A 53 -9.20 -9.69 9.26
N TYR A 54 -8.73 -10.23 8.14
CA TYR A 54 -8.06 -9.49 7.06
C TYR A 54 -8.83 -9.54 5.74
N GLU A 55 -10.10 -9.92 5.72
CA GLU A 55 -10.92 -9.82 4.51
C GLU A 55 -11.49 -8.41 4.36
N ARG A 56 -10.69 -7.51 3.79
CA ARG A 56 -11.14 -6.14 3.55
C ARG A 56 -10.69 -5.61 2.19
N SER A 57 -11.63 -5.03 1.45
CA SER A 57 -11.33 -4.39 0.17
C SER A 57 -10.60 -3.06 0.36
N PHE A 58 -9.75 -2.68 -0.60
CA PHE A 58 -9.06 -1.37 -0.56
C PHE A 58 -10.05 -0.20 -0.52
N ALA A 59 -11.16 -0.30 -1.26
CA ALA A 59 -12.19 0.74 -1.28
C ALA A 59 -12.83 0.95 0.09
N GLU A 60 -13.03 -0.13 0.84
CA GLU A 60 -13.55 -0.05 2.20
C GLU A 60 -12.53 0.56 3.16
N TYR A 61 -11.27 0.15 3.07
CA TYR A 61 -10.15 0.76 3.81
C TYR A 61 -10.08 2.27 3.58
N GLU A 62 -10.11 2.69 2.31
CA GLU A 62 -10.05 4.10 1.94
C GLU A 62 -11.23 4.91 2.49
N ARG A 63 -12.46 4.37 2.43
CA ARG A 63 -13.65 5.03 3.00
C ARG A 63 -13.51 5.26 4.49
N GLU A 64 -13.10 4.26 5.26
CA GLU A 64 -12.96 4.44 6.71
C GLU A 64 -11.77 5.31 7.09
N ARG A 65 -10.65 5.20 6.36
CA ARG A 65 -9.51 6.10 6.54
C ARG A 65 -9.96 7.54 6.37
N ASN A 66 -10.69 7.85 5.29
CA ASN A 66 -11.18 9.21 5.02
C ASN A 66 -12.14 9.68 6.13
N ARG A 67 -13.07 8.83 6.59
CA ARG A 67 -13.93 9.13 7.76
C ARG A 67 -13.11 9.43 9.02
N ALA A 68 -12.08 8.64 9.30
CA ALA A 68 -11.24 8.81 10.49
C ALA A 68 -10.40 10.10 10.44
N VAL A 69 -9.97 10.53 9.25
CA VAL A 69 -9.20 11.77 9.07
C VAL A 69 -10.07 12.99 8.72
N GLY A 70 -11.41 12.86 8.77
CA GLY A 70 -12.35 13.95 8.50
C GLY A 70 -12.29 14.50 7.06
N LYS A 71 -11.98 13.65 6.07
CA LYS A 71 -11.97 13.97 4.64
C LYS A 71 -13.22 13.48 3.93
#